data_AF-A0A937XRA4-F1
#
_entry.id   AF-A0A937XRA4-F1
#
_cell.length_a   1.000
_cell.length_b   1.000
_cell.length_c   1.000
_cell.angle_alpha   90.00
_cell.angle_beta   90.00
_cell.angle_gamma   90.00
#
_symmetry.space_group_name_H-M   'P 1'
#
loop_
_entity.id
_entity.type
_entity.pdbx_description
1 polymer ?
#
loop_
_entity_poly.entity_id
_entity_poly.type
_entity_poly.pdbx_seq_one_letter_code
_entity_poly.pdbx_strand_id
1 'polypeptide(L)'
;MQRAFDNTVIPHIKAGELVGAALTLMSRLAAVPDIPTANESGLPGHEALGRIGPAARKGTPAEVVARINNETVLSMVQPDVAEKLAALGFQSVTNPPEQFTAHVRNTMAKWARVARDAGIKPE
;
A
#
# COMPACT_ATOMS: atom_id res chain seq x y z
N MET A 1 4.44 7.37 24.60
CA MET A 1 5.28 6.98 23.45
C MET A 1 4.38 6.33 22.41
N GLN A 2 4.09 7.02 21.31
CA GLN A 2 3.07 6.60 20.34
C GLN A 2 3.68 5.56 19.39
N ARG A 3 3.08 4.37 19.35
CA ARG A 3 3.51 3.27 18.48
C ARG A 3 2.75 3.36 17.16
N ALA A 4 3.46 3.22 16.05
CA ALA A 4 2.88 3.32 14.72
C ALA A 4 3.02 2.01 13.94
N PHE A 5 2.04 1.76 13.06
CA PHE A 5 1.87 0.51 12.30
C PHE A 5 1.84 0.73 10.77
N ASP A 6 2.31 1.88 10.30
CA ASP A 6 2.10 2.34 8.92
C ASP A 6 3.40 2.91 8.33
N ASN A 7 3.61 2.78 7.02
CA ASN A 7 4.79 3.29 6.33
C ASN A 7 4.80 4.83 6.20
N THR A 8 3.64 5.47 6.30
CA THR A 8 3.48 6.94 6.28
C THR A 8 4.24 7.66 7.39
N VAL A 9 4.60 6.97 8.48
CA VAL A 9 5.36 7.54 9.60
C VAL A 9 6.86 7.26 9.54
N ILE A 10 7.37 6.62 8.48
CA ILE A 10 8.81 6.32 8.34
C ILE A 10 9.70 7.55 8.56
N PRO A 11 9.40 8.74 8.02
CA PRO A 11 10.20 9.94 8.30
C PRO A 11 10.31 10.26 9.79
N HIS A 12 9.21 10.13 10.54
CA HIS A 12 9.16 10.38 11.98
C HIS A 12 9.89 9.30 12.80
N ILE A 13 9.87 8.05 12.33
CA ILE A 13 10.66 6.97 12.94
C ILE A 13 12.15 7.23 12.72
N LYS A 14 12.56 7.64 11.51
CA LYS A 14 13.95 8.02 11.21
C LYS A 14 14.40 9.26 11.98
N ALA A 15 13.50 10.18 12.27
CA ALA A 15 13.74 11.35 13.11
C ALA A 15 13.79 11.04 14.63
N GLY A 16 13.46 9.81 15.05
CA GLY A 16 13.43 9.40 16.46
C GLY A 16 12.21 9.89 17.23
N GLU A 17 11.22 10.49 16.56
CA GLU A 17 9.99 11.01 17.16
C GLU A 17 8.99 9.90 17.49
N LEU A 18 9.02 8.82 16.70
CA LEU A 18 8.15 7.66 16.83
C LEU A 18 8.97 6.37 16.86
N VAL A 19 8.39 5.34 17.47
CA VAL A 19 8.93 3.98 17.40
C VAL A 19 7.95 3.11 16.63
N GLY A 20 8.43 2.54 15.52
CA GLY A 20 7.67 1.59 14.72
C GLY A 20 7.53 0.27 15.48
N ALA A 21 6.28 -0.18 15.66
CA ALA A 21 6.01 -1.42 16.41
C ALA A 21 5.97 -2.64 15.49
N ALA A 22 5.28 -2.54 14.36
CA ALA A 22 5.27 -3.56 13.33
C ALA A 22 4.81 -2.97 11.99
N LEU A 23 5.33 -3.51 10.89
CA LEU A 23 4.84 -3.21 9.54
C LEU A 23 3.62 -4.08 9.22
N THR A 24 2.59 -3.50 8.62
CA THR A 24 1.40 -4.24 8.14
C THR A 24 1.57 -4.86 6.75
N LEU A 25 2.82 -4.91 6.28
CA LEU A 25 3.27 -5.54 5.05
C LEU A 25 3.63 -7.02 5.31
N MET A 26 3.61 -7.84 4.27
CA MET A 26 4.05 -9.24 4.36
C MET A 26 5.57 -9.39 4.51
N SER A 27 6.34 -8.39 4.08
CA SER A 27 7.80 -8.38 4.15
C SER A 27 8.29 -7.08 4.78
N ARG A 28 9.50 -7.13 5.37
CA ARG A 28 10.17 -5.93 5.87
C ARG A 28 10.47 -4.95 4.74
N LEU A 29 10.54 -3.67 5.08
CA LEU A 29 10.97 -2.62 4.16
C LEU A 29 12.46 -2.37 4.30
N ALA A 30 13.17 -2.27 3.18
CA ALA A 30 14.60 -1.94 3.17
C ALA A 30 14.90 -0.57 3.81
N ALA A 31 13.93 0.35 3.78
CA ALA A 31 14.07 1.67 4.40
C ALA A 31 14.08 1.65 5.94
N VAL A 32 13.57 0.57 6.55
CA VAL A 32 13.43 0.36 8.01
C VAL A 32 13.56 -1.13 8.35
N PRO A 33 14.74 -1.76 8.12
CA PRO A 33 14.91 -3.21 8.19
C PRO A 33 14.77 -3.78 9.62
N ASP A 34 14.91 -2.93 10.63
CA ASP A 34 14.83 -3.31 12.04
C ASP A 34 13.39 -3.45 12.55
N ILE A 35 12.40 -2.93 11.82
CA ILE A 35 10.99 -3.03 12.19
C ILE A 35 10.43 -4.36 11.68
N PRO A 36 9.94 -5.25 12.58
CA PRO A 36 9.36 -6.52 12.17
C PRO A 36 8.03 -6.33 11.45
N THR A 37 7.58 -7.33 10.71
CA THR A 37 6.20 -7.34 10.20
C THR A 37 5.21 -7.78 11.28
N ALA A 38 3.92 -7.49 11.09
CA ALA A 38 2.86 -8.00 11.96
C ALA A 38 2.84 -9.55 11.95
N ASN A 39 3.14 -10.14 10.79
CA ASN A 39 3.26 -11.59 10.62
C ASN A 39 4.41 -12.18 11.45
N GLU A 40 5.57 -11.51 11.49
CA GLU A 40 6.70 -11.88 12.36
C GLU A 40 6.41 -11.62 13.85
N SER A 41 5.49 -10.70 14.15
CA SER A 41 5.13 -10.28 15.51
C SER A 41 3.96 -11.09 16.11
N GLY A 42 3.65 -12.26 15.53
CA GLY A 42 2.63 -13.17 16.07
C GLY A 42 1.21 -12.95 15.54
N LEU A 43 1.03 -12.16 14.48
CA LEU A 43 -0.25 -11.98 13.79
C LEU A 43 -0.20 -12.65 12.40
N PRO A 44 -0.32 -13.98 12.32
CA PRO A 44 -0.16 -14.70 11.06
C PRO A 44 -1.19 -14.27 10.01
N GLY A 45 -0.72 -14.00 8.79
CA GLY A 45 -1.57 -13.55 7.68
C GLY A 45 -2.10 -12.11 7.80
N HIS A 46 -1.62 -11.36 8.80
CA HIS A 46 -2.01 -9.95 8.96
C HIS A 46 -1.36 -9.09 7.88
N GLU A 47 -2.17 -8.71 6.89
CA GLU A 47 -1.85 -7.67 5.92
C GLU A 47 -2.85 -6.53 6.06
N ALA A 48 -2.38 -5.29 6.03
CA ALA A 48 -3.23 -4.13 5.85
C ALA A 48 -2.67 -3.17 4.79
N LEU A 49 -1.95 -3.71 3.80
CA LEU A 49 -1.38 -2.93 2.71
C LEU A 49 -2.46 -2.39 1.77
N GLY A 50 -2.56 -1.07 1.68
CA GLY A 50 -3.31 -0.38 0.63
C GLY A 50 -2.47 -0.19 -0.62
N ARG A 51 -2.98 -0.56 -1.80
CA ARG A 51 -2.39 -0.15 -3.07
C ARG A 51 -3.07 1.09 -3.60
N ILE A 52 -2.27 2.07 -4.02
CA ILE A 52 -2.74 3.32 -4.62
C ILE A 52 -2.49 3.25 -6.12
N GLY A 53 -3.43 3.73 -6.92
CA GLY A 53 -3.28 3.78 -8.37
C GLY A 53 -4.35 4.65 -9.04
N PRO A 54 -4.17 4.95 -10.34
CA PRO A 54 -5.13 5.73 -11.11
C PRO A 54 -6.50 5.05 -11.22
N ALA A 55 -7.55 5.85 -11.28
CA ALA A 55 -8.92 5.40 -11.54
C ALA A 55 -9.51 6.19 -12.71
N ALA A 56 -10.32 5.53 -13.53
CA ALA A 56 -11.03 6.13 -14.65
C ALA A 56 -12.55 5.95 -14.49
N ARG A 57 -13.35 6.79 -15.15
CA ARG A 57 -14.81 6.66 -15.12
C ARG A 57 -15.27 5.37 -15.79
N LYS A 58 -16.41 4.83 -15.35
CA LYS A 58 -17.09 3.71 -16.03
C LYS A 58 -17.35 4.10 -17.49
N GLY A 59 -16.99 3.20 -18.42
CA GLY A 59 -17.15 3.41 -19.86
C GLY A 59 -15.98 4.10 -20.54
N THR A 60 -14.90 4.42 -19.82
CA THR A 60 -13.65 4.90 -20.45
C THR A 60 -13.15 3.84 -21.46
N PRO A 61 -12.84 4.22 -22.72
CA PRO A 61 -12.34 3.27 -23.72
C PRO A 61 -11.09 2.53 -23.25
N ALA A 62 -10.98 1.25 -23.59
CA ALA A 62 -9.87 0.39 -23.15
C ALA A 62 -8.50 0.93 -23.60
N GLU A 63 -8.43 1.53 -24.79
CA GLU A 63 -7.20 2.17 -25.31
C GLU A 63 -6.72 3.34 -24.42
N VAL A 64 -7.64 4.12 -23.86
CA VAL A 64 -7.31 5.25 -22.97
C VAL A 64 -6.79 4.71 -21.63
N VAL A 65 -7.43 3.66 -21.10
CA VAL A 65 -6.97 2.98 -19.88
C VAL A 65 -5.58 2.38 -20.07
N ALA A 66 -5.35 1.71 -21.20
CA ALA A 66 -4.06 1.13 -21.55
C ALA A 66 -2.97 2.21 -21.66
N ARG A 67 -3.27 3.35 -22.30
CA ARG A 67 -2.35 4.48 -22.39
C ARG A 67 -2.01 5.04 -21.00
N ILE A 68 -3.01 5.29 -20.15
CA ILE A 68 -2.76 5.79 -18.78
C ILE A 68 -1.88 4.83 -17.99
N ASN A 69 -2.14 3.52 -18.08
CA ASN A 69 -1.32 2.51 -17.42
C ASN A 69 0.13 2.54 -17.93
N ASN A 70 0.34 2.58 -19.25
CA ASN A 70 1.67 2.61 -19.83
C ASN A 70 2.47 3.84 -19.38
N GLU A 71 1.88 5.03 -19.46
CA GLU A 71 2.55 6.27 -19.02
C GLU A 71 2.85 6.27 -17.51
N THR A 72 1.94 5.69 -16.71
CA THR A 72 2.15 5.53 -15.27
C THR A 72 3.32 4.61 -14.99
N VAL A 73 3.37 3.44 -15.65
CA VAL A 73 4.47 2.47 -15.50
C VAL A 73 5.81 3.10 -15.91
N LEU A 74 5.85 3.80 -17.04
CA LEU A 74 7.05 4.50 -17.50
C LEU A 74 7.53 5.57 -16.51
N SER A 75 6.60 6.27 -15.84
CA SER A 75 6.95 7.26 -14.81
C SER A 75 7.51 6.60 -13.55
N MET A 76 6.93 5.47 -13.13
CA MET A 76 7.33 4.76 -11.90
C MET A 76 8.70 4.10 -11.99
N VAL A 77 9.22 3.84 -13.20
CA VAL A 77 10.57 3.28 -13.42
C VAL A 77 11.65 4.34 -13.56
N GLN A 78 11.29 5.64 -13.58
CA GLN A 78 12.29 6.70 -13.57
C GLN A 78 13.04 6.69 -12.21
N PRO A 79 14.39 6.74 -12.21
CA PRO A 79 15.18 6.56 -10.98
C PRO A 79 14.81 7.54 -9.87
N ASP A 80 14.58 8.80 -10.19
CA ASP A 80 14.24 9.85 -9.22
C ASP A 80 12.84 9.64 -8.61
N VAL A 81 11.88 9.16 -9.40
CA VAL A 81 10.55 8.80 -8.93
C VAL A 81 10.61 7.55 -8.04
N ALA A 82 11.31 6.51 -8.48
CA ALA A 82 11.46 5.26 -7.73
C ALA A 82 12.15 5.50 -6.39
N GLU A 83 13.19 6.34 -6.35
CA GLU A 83 13.91 6.68 -5.13
C GLU A 83 13.03 7.47 -4.15
N LYS A 84 12.29 8.48 -4.64
CA LYS A 84 11.34 9.25 -3.81
C LYS A 84 10.24 8.36 -3.23
N LEU A 85 9.66 7.47 -4.06
CA LEU A 85 8.64 6.52 -3.61
C LEU A 85 9.20 5.57 -2.55
N ALA A 86 10.38 5.01 -2.76
CA ALA A 86 11.03 4.12 -1.81
C ALA A 86 11.35 4.83 -0.48
N ALA A 87 11.79 6.10 -0.53
CA ALA A 87 12.05 6.91 0.66
C ALA A 87 10.79 7.14 1.51
N LEU A 88 9.63 7.23 0.86
CA LEU A 88 8.31 7.31 1.49
C LEU A 88 7.72 5.93 1.87
N GLY A 89 8.47 4.85 1.63
CA GLY A 89 8.03 3.48 1.96
C GLY A 89 7.04 2.88 0.97
N PHE A 90 6.89 3.47 -0.23
CA PHE A 90 6.11 2.86 -1.31
C PHE A 90 6.93 1.83 -2.06
N GLN A 91 6.26 0.77 -2.50
CA GLN A 91 6.80 -0.21 -3.44
C GLN A 91 6.08 -0.04 -4.77
N SER A 92 6.83 0.27 -5.83
CA SER A 92 6.27 0.42 -7.17
C SER A 92 5.72 -0.92 -7.68
N VAL A 93 4.46 -0.93 -8.10
CA VAL A 93 3.79 -2.09 -8.70
C VAL A 93 3.32 -1.70 -10.09
N THR A 94 3.77 -2.42 -11.10
CA THR A 94 3.53 -2.12 -12.52
C THR A 94 2.57 -3.11 -13.18
N ASN A 95 1.61 -3.62 -12.40
CA ASN A 95 0.69 -4.65 -12.86
C ASN A 95 -0.31 -4.13 -13.93
N PRO A 96 -0.85 -5.02 -14.77
CA PRO A 96 -1.94 -4.68 -15.69
C PRO A 96 -3.17 -4.10 -14.98
N PRO A 97 -3.96 -3.22 -15.64
CA PRO A 97 -5.16 -2.61 -15.07
C PRO A 97 -6.18 -3.61 -14.50
N GLU A 98 -6.29 -4.79 -15.13
CA GLU A 98 -7.22 -5.85 -14.72
C GLU A 98 -6.83 -6.42 -13.36
N GLN A 99 -5.53 -6.54 -13.09
CA GLN A 99 -5.03 -7.02 -11.79
C GLN A 99 -5.26 -5.98 -10.69
N PHE A 100 -5.08 -4.69 -11.00
CA PHE A 100 -5.41 -3.64 -10.05
C PHE A 100 -6.91 -3.61 -9.74
N THR A 101 -7.75 -3.79 -10.76
CA THR A 101 -9.21 -3.92 -10.60
C THR A 101 -9.58 -5.13 -9.72
N ALA A 102 -8.93 -6.28 -9.93
CA ALA A 102 -9.12 -7.45 -9.09
C ALA A 102 -8.69 -7.21 -7.64
N HIS A 103 -7.54 -6.55 -7.42
CA HIS A 103 -7.09 -6.16 -6.09
C HIS A 103 -8.11 -5.26 -5.39
N VAL A 104 -8.60 -4.21 -6.06
CA VAL A 104 -9.60 -3.29 -5.49
C VAL A 104 -10.86 -4.06 -5.06
N ARG A 105 -11.39 -4.96 -5.90
CA ARG A 105 -12.56 -5.78 -5.55
C ARG A 105 -12.31 -6.67 -4.33
N ASN A 106 -11.15 -7.34 -4.28
CA ASN A 106 -10.80 -8.23 -3.17
C ASN A 106 -10.61 -7.45 -1.87
N THR A 107 -9.97 -6.29 -1.95
CA THR A 107 -9.74 -5.39 -0.81
C THR A 107 -11.05 -4.83 -0.28
N MET A 108 -11.97 -4.40 -1.14
CA MET A 108 -13.33 -4.00 -0.74
C MET A 108 -14.06 -5.13 -0.03
N ALA A 109 -14.04 -6.36 -0.57
CA ALA A 109 -14.69 -7.51 0.04
C ALA A 109 -14.11 -7.84 1.44
N LYS A 110 -12.77 -7.81 1.56
CA LYS A 110 -12.05 -8.02 2.82
C LYS A 110 -12.47 -6.98 3.87
N TRP A 111 -12.38 -5.69 3.55
CA TRP A 111 -12.67 -4.64 4.51
C TRP A 111 -14.16 -4.54 4.85
N ALA A 112 -15.06 -4.86 3.91
CA ALA A 112 -16.48 -4.99 4.22
C ALA A 112 -16.75 -6.12 5.23
N ARG A 113 -16.03 -7.25 5.15
CA ARG A 113 -16.10 -8.31 6.15
C ARG A 113 -15.55 -7.83 7.50
N VAL A 114 -14.38 -7.20 7.52
CA VAL A 114 -13.78 -6.68 8.75
C VAL A 114 -14.71 -5.68 9.44
N ALA A 115 -15.30 -4.74 8.70
CA ALA A 115 -16.23 -3.75 9.25
C ALA A 115 -17.46 -4.42 9.89
N ARG A 116 -18.04 -5.44 9.23
CA ARG A 116 -19.16 -6.21 9.80
C ARG A 116 -18.76 -6.97 11.05
N ASP A 117 -17.64 -7.70 11.00
CA ASP A 117 -17.15 -8.51 12.12
C ASP A 117 -16.80 -7.64 13.34
N ALA A 118 -16.32 -6.41 13.10
CA ALA A 118 -15.98 -5.43 14.13
C ALA A 118 -17.17 -4.56 14.58
N GLY A 119 -18.36 -4.71 13.98
CA GLY A 119 -19.54 -3.91 14.31
C GLY A 119 -19.43 -2.43 13.95
N ILE A 120 -18.55 -2.06 13.01
CA ILE A 120 -18.36 -0.68 12.54
C ILE A 120 -19.55 -0.26 11.68
N LYS A 121 -20.13 0.92 11.97
CA LYS A 121 -21.24 1.50 11.22
C LYS A 121 -20.79 2.79 10.54
N PRO A 122 -21.34 3.13 9.34
CA PRO A 122 -21.22 4.48 8.81
C PRO A 122 -21.84 5.46 9.81
N GLU A 123 -21.18 6.58 10.03
CA GLU A 123 -21.72 7.73 10.76
C GLU A 123 -22.98 8.33 10.13
#